data_AF-A0A2Z4YSJ5-F1
#
_entry.id   AF-A0A2Z4YSJ5-F1
#
_cell.length_a   1.000
_cell.length_b   1.000
_cell.length_c   1.000
_cell.angle_alpha   90.00
_cell.angle_beta   90.00
_cell.angle_gamma   90.00
#
_symmetry.space_group_name_H-M   'P 1'
#
loop_
_entity.id
_entity.type
_entity.pdbx_description
1 polymer ?
#
loop_
_entity_poly.entity_id
_entity_poly.type
_entity_poly.pdbx_seq_one_letter_code
_entity_poly.pdbx_strand_id
1 'polypeptide(L)'
;MGPIVGNGISKDITSYGGTELDTVPEFHPKLGMGWMQGYLDPKALPNSLALIPKPPEPGSTAQLLGEEIARSTLALRGTARFTLAEKDFDLKFSSRIGNFSCALGTQVT
;
A
#
# COMPACT_ATOMS: atom_id res chain seq x y z
N MET A 1 -11.48 -0.86 -46.05
CA MET A 1 -10.67 0.36 -46.19
C MET A 1 -11.56 1.57 -45.92
N GLY A 2 -11.41 2.21 -44.76
CA GLY A 2 -12.08 3.47 -44.42
C GLY A 2 -11.21 4.17 -43.38
N PRO A 3 -10.89 5.47 -43.53
CA PRO A 3 -9.92 6.14 -42.68
C PRO A 3 -10.61 6.63 -41.40
N ILE A 4 -9.98 6.43 -40.25
CA ILE A 4 -10.31 7.20 -39.05
C ILE A 4 -9.17 8.20 -38.85
N VAL A 5 -9.57 9.46 -39.05
CA VAL A 5 -8.83 10.69 -38.83
C VAL A 5 -8.40 10.77 -37.36
N GLY A 6 -7.13 11.10 -37.15
CA GLY A 6 -6.61 11.40 -35.82
C GLY A 6 -7.14 12.74 -35.30
N ASN A 7 -7.53 12.78 -34.03
CA ASN A 7 -7.35 13.95 -33.18
C ASN A 7 -7.61 13.59 -31.72
N GLY A 8 -6.65 13.92 -30.86
CA GLY A 8 -6.74 13.69 -29.43
C GLY A 8 -5.37 13.74 -28.75
N ILE A 9 -4.72 14.89 -28.85
CA ILE A 9 -3.48 15.18 -28.12
C ILE A 9 -3.78 15.09 -26.63
N SER A 10 -2.96 14.26 -25.96
CA SER A 10 -2.73 14.09 -24.53
C SER A 10 -3.22 15.24 -23.65
N LYS A 11 -4.10 14.92 -22.70
CA LYS A 11 -4.23 15.66 -21.45
C LYS A 11 -4.12 14.71 -20.27
N ASP A 12 -3.15 15.05 -19.42
CA ASP A 12 -3.08 14.76 -17.99
C ASP A 12 -2.50 13.42 -17.54
N ILE A 13 -1.19 13.23 -17.80
CA ILE A 13 -0.31 12.39 -16.97
C ILE A 13 0.07 13.20 -15.72
N THR A 14 -0.90 13.50 -14.87
CA THR A 14 -0.68 14.02 -13.52
C THR A 14 -1.75 13.47 -12.58
N SER A 15 -1.75 12.14 -12.42
CA SER A 15 -2.45 11.51 -11.30
C SER A 15 -1.47 10.56 -10.61
N TYR A 16 -0.45 11.13 -9.98
CA TYR A 16 0.07 10.50 -8.78
C TYR A 16 -0.87 10.96 -7.68
N GLY A 17 -1.91 10.16 -7.46
CA GLY A 17 -2.93 10.42 -6.45
C GLY A 17 -2.27 10.52 -5.07
N GLY A 18 -1.98 11.74 -4.63
CA GLY A 18 -1.92 12.03 -3.22
C GLY A 18 -3.34 11.90 -2.70
N THR A 19 -3.62 10.79 -2.03
CA THR A 19 -4.87 10.60 -1.31
C THR A 19 -4.96 11.72 -0.27
N GLU A 20 -6.02 12.53 -0.29
CA GLU A 20 -6.28 13.45 0.82
C GLU A 20 -6.36 12.57 2.09
N LEU A 21 -5.57 12.88 3.11
CA LEU A 21 -5.35 11.99 4.27
C LEU A 21 -6.65 11.62 4.99
N ASP A 22 -7.67 12.47 4.89
CA ASP A 22 -9.04 12.27 5.38
C ASP A 22 -9.86 11.24 4.59
N THR A 23 -9.42 10.88 3.37
CA THR A 23 -10.03 9.85 2.51
C THR A 23 -9.35 8.48 2.62
N VAL A 24 -8.22 8.39 3.33
CA VAL A 24 -7.53 7.12 3.59
C VAL A 24 -8.33 6.32 4.62
N PRO A 25 -8.73 5.06 4.33
CA PRO A 25 -9.60 4.27 5.20
C PRO A 25 -9.11 4.14 6.65
N GLU A 26 -7.79 4.10 6.89
CA GLU A 26 -7.23 4.04 8.25
C GLU A 26 -7.47 5.32 9.09
N PHE A 27 -7.74 6.47 8.47
CA PHE A 27 -7.99 7.76 9.13
C PHE A 27 -9.47 8.13 9.22
N HIS A 28 -10.38 7.16 9.04
CA HIS A 28 -11.79 7.45 8.87
C HIS A 28 -12.59 7.29 10.19
N PRO A 29 -12.95 8.38 10.90
CA PRO A 29 -13.78 8.31 12.11
C PRO A 29 -15.15 7.65 11.87
N LYS A 30 -15.68 7.67 10.63
CA LYS A 30 -16.95 7.00 10.28
C LYS A 30 -16.86 5.48 10.13
N LEU A 31 -15.66 4.90 10.04
CA LEU A 31 -15.44 3.44 10.01
C LEU A 31 -15.21 2.83 11.40
N GLY A 32 -15.33 3.62 12.47
CA GLY A 32 -15.06 3.15 13.84
C GLY A 32 -13.56 2.92 14.13
N MET A 33 -12.68 3.41 13.25
CA MET A 33 -11.22 3.36 13.41
C MET A 33 -10.63 4.65 13.98
N GLY A 34 -11.48 5.57 14.45
CA GLY A 34 -11.13 6.90 14.99
C GLY A 34 -10.33 6.92 16.31
N TRP A 35 -9.67 5.84 16.67
CA TRP A 35 -8.85 5.69 17.88
C TRP A 35 -7.35 5.74 17.59
N MET A 36 -6.92 5.70 16.32
CA MET A 36 -5.53 5.93 15.94
C MET A 36 -5.32 7.37 15.47
N GLN A 37 -5.57 8.33 16.38
CA GLN A 37 -4.97 9.65 16.21
C GLN A 37 -3.45 9.44 16.34
N GLY A 38 -2.75 9.55 15.21
CA GLY A 38 -1.28 9.48 15.20
C GLY A 38 -0.68 10.53 16.14
N TYR A 39 0.54 10.28 16.64
CA TYR A 39 1.24 11.19 17.55
C TYR A 39 1.53 12.58 16.96
N LEU A 40 1.52 12.70 15.63
CA LEU A 40 1.83 13.93 14.91
C LEU A 40 0.57 14.63 14.44
N ASP A 41 0.60 15.96 14.45
CA ASP A 41 -0.36 16.76 13.70
C ASP A 41 -0.24 16.42 12.20
N PRO A 42 -1.34 16.27 11.44
CA PRO A 42 -1.29 15.98 10.01
C PRO A 42 -0.38 16.94 9.21
N LYS A 43 -0.27 18.21 9.62
CA LYS A 43 0.61 19.21 8.98
C LYS A 43 2.09 18.98 9.27
N ALA A 44 2.42 18.20 10.29
CA ALA A 44 3.78 17.80 10.65
C ALA A 44 4.22 16.49 9.98
N LEU A 45 3.31 15.80 9.27
CA LEU A 45 3.67 14.59 8.52
C LEU A 45 4.64 14.92 7.38
N PRO A 46 5.68 14.10 7.13
CA PRO A 46 6.53 14.28 5.97
C PRO A 46 5.75 14.20 4.66
N ASN A 47 6.00 15.13 3.73
CA ASN A 47 5.37 15.12 2.42
C ASN A 47 5.91 13.96 1.57
N SER A 48 5.18 12.85 1.52
CA SER A 48 5.58 11.64 0.79
C SER A 48 5.77 11.88 -0.71
N LEU A 49 4.99 12.78 -1.32
CA LEU A 49 5.12 13.12 -2.74
C LEU A 49 6.44 13.85 -3.05
N ALA A 50 7.01 14.55 -2.07
CA ALA A 50 8.31 15.20 -2.21
C ALA A 50 9.49 14.24 -1.93
N LEU A 51 9.25 13.10 -1.28
CA LEU A 51 10.29 12.20 -0.79
C LEU A 51 10.38 10.89 -1.57
N ILE A 52 9.25 10.31 -1.95
CA ILE A 52 9.18 9.00 -2.58
C ILE A 52 9.19 9.17 -4.10
N PRO A 53 10.00 8.40 -4.84
CA PRO A 53 9.98 8.45 -6.29
C PRO A 53 8.60 8.06 -6.82
N LYS A 54 8.30 8.51 -8.03
CA LYS A 54 7.10 8.09 -8.75
C LYS A 54 7.06 6.55 -8.86
N PRO A 55 5.87 5.94 -8.77
CA PRO A 55 5.66 4.56 -9.15
C PRO A 55 6.38 4.18 -10.45
N PRO A 56 6.81 2.91 -10.60
CA PRO A 56 7.45 2.44 -11.83
C PRO A 56 6.59 2.75 -13.06
N GLU A 57 7.24 3.29 -14.09
CA GLU A 57 6.57 3.54 -15.37
C GLU A 57 6.11 2.22 -16.02
N PRO A 58 4.96 2.22 -16.72
CA PRO A 58 4.51 1.06 -17.47
C PRO A 58 5.56 0.56 -18.48
N GLY A 59 5.83 -0.74 -18.49
CA GLY A 59 6.85 -1.39 -19.32
C GLY A 59 8.29 -1.21 -18.82
N SER A 60 8.51 -0.53 -17.69
CA SER A 60 9.85 -0.37 -17.12
C SER A 60 10.41 -1.68 -16.55
N THR A 61 11.74 -1.78 -16.46
CA THR A 61 12.42 -2.91 -15.81
C THR A 61 12.01 -3.06 -14.34
N ALA A 62 11.73 -1.95 -13.66
CA ALA A 62 11.28 -1.95 -12.27
C ALA A 62 9.88 -2.56 -12.12
N GLN A 63 8.95 -2.26 -13.04
CA GLN A 63 7.64 -2.92 -13.06
C GLN A 63 7.79 -4.43 -13.27
N LEU A 64 8.53 -4.83 -14.31
CA LEU A 64 8.72 -6.25 -14.67
C LEU A 64 9.34 -7.06 -13.53
N LEU A 65 10.30 -6.47 -12.81
CA LEU A 65 10.87 -7.08 -11.61
C LEU A 65 9.81 -7.27 -10.51
N GLY A 66 8.99 -6.25 -10.25
CA GLY A 66 7.90 -6.34 -9.29
C GLY A 66 6.91 -7.45 -9.63
N GLU A 67 6.55 -7.60 -10.91
CA GLU A 67 5.66 -8.63 -11.40
C GLU A 67 6.25 -10.05 -11.28
N GLU A 68 7.55 -10.22 -11.55
CA GLU A 68 8.22 -11.51 -11.37
C GLU A 68 8.26 -11.91 -9.88
N ILE A 69 8.59 -10.98 -8.99
CA ILE A 69 8.54 -11.21 -7.54
C ILE A 69 7.12 -11.58 -7.11
N ALA A 70 6.10 -10.87 -7.59
CA ALA A 70 4.71 -11.17 -7.29
C ALA A 70 4.31 -12.58 -7.76
N ARG A 71 4.69 -12.98 -8.98
CA ARG A 71 4.44 -14.34 -9.50
C ARG A 71 5.11 -15.40 -8.63
N SER A 72 6.38 -15.21 -8.27
CA SER A 72 7.13 -16.17 -7.44
C SER A 72 6.57 -16.30 -6.02
N THR A 73 6.11 -15.20 -5.42
CA THR A 73 5.56 -15.21 -4.06
C THR A 73 4.14 -15.78 -4.00
N LEU A 74 3.31 -15.49 -5.01
CA LEU A 74 1.97 -16.09 -5.13
C LEU A 74 2.01 -17.61 -5.34
N ALA A 75 3.08 -18.13 -5.95
CA ALA A 75 3.29 -19.58 -6.08
C ALA A 75 3.48 -20.29 -4.73
N LEU A 76 3.75 -19.55 -3.64
CA LEU A 76 3.88 -20.11 -2.29
C LEU A 76 2.52 -20.42 -1.63
N ARG A 77 1.38 -20.14 -2.27
CA ARG A 77 0.05 -20.46 -1.74
C ARG A 77 -0.04 -21.91 -1.27
N GLY A 78 -0.66 -22.11 -0.10
CA GLY A 78 -0.78 -23.43 0.54
C GLY A 78 0.48 -23.90 1.29
N THR A 79 1.60 -23.18 1.20
CA THR A 79 2.77 -23.45 2.05
C THR A 79 2.64 -22.80 3.42
N ALA A 80 3.36 -23.32 4.42
CA ALA A 80 3.43 -22.71 5.75
C ALA A 80 3.88 -21.24 5.72
N ARG A 81 4.74 -20.85 4.76
CA ARG A 81 5.18 -19.46 4.62
C ARG A 81 4.04 -18.53 4.21
N PHE A 82 3.17 -18.97 3.29
CA PHE A 82 2.01 -18.21 2.85
C PHE A 82 0.92 -18.15 3.92
N THR A 83 0.72 -19.24 4.67
CA THR A 83 -0.17 -19.23 5.85
C THR A 83 0.27 -18.21 6.90
N LEU A 84 1.58 -18.03 7.11
CA LEU A 84 2.07 -16.96 7.98
C LEU A 84 1.75 -15.56 7.40
N ALA A 85 1.95 -15.36 6.09
CA ALA A 85 1.64 -14.09 5.44
C ALA A 85 0.14 -13.73 5.50
N GLU A 86 -0.75 -14.73 5.42
CA GLU A 86 -2.20 -14.54 5.63
C GLU A 86 -2.51 -14.04 7.04
N LYS A 87 -1.82 -14.56 8.07
CA LYS A 87 -1.95 -14.08 9.44
C LYS A 87 -1.40 -12.67 9.61
N ASP A 88 -0.29 -12.33 8.94
CA ASP A 88 0.31 -10.99 8.97
C ASP A 88 -0.59 -9.92 8.31
N PHE A 89 -1.49 -10.35 7.41
CA PHE A 89 -2.45 -9.49 6.72
C PHE A 89 -3.67 -9.10 7.58
N ASP A 90 -3.89 -9.69 8.76
CA ASP A 90 -4.88 -9.15 9.70
C ASP A 90 -4.39 -7.81 10.27
N LEU A 91 -4.90 -6.71 9.70
CA LEU A 91 -4.45 -5.36 10.03
C LEU A 91 -5.06 -4.83 11.34
N LYS A 92 -5.95 -5.59 12.01
CA LYS A 92 -6.54 -5.18 13.30
C LYS A 92 -5.44 -5.06 14.35
N PHE A 93 -5.35 -3.89 14.98
CA PHE A 93 -4.28 -3.57 15.93
C PHE A 93 -4.18 -4.57 17.10
N SER A 94 -5.32 -5.00 17.65
CA SER A 94 -5.37 -6.00 18.74
C SER A 94 -4.77 -7.36 18.32
N SER A 95 -5.00 -7.79 17.08
CA SER A 95 -4.41 -9.01 16.54
C SER A 95 -2.91 -8.84 16.27
N ARG A 96 -2.51 -7.66 15.77
CA ARG A 96 -1.14 -7.39 15.30
C ARG A 96 -0.11 -7.17 16.41
N ILE A 97 -0.47 -6.50 17.51
CA ILE A 97 0.49 -6.25 18.60
C ILE A 97 1.08 -7.56 19.13
N GLY A 98 0.24 -8.57 19.30
CA GLY A 98 0.66 -9.88 19.82
C GLY A 98 1.73 -10.55 18.96
N ASN A 99 1.74 -10.33 17.64
CA ASN A 99 2.69 -10.94 16.71
C ASN A 99 4.15 -10.57 17.03
N PHE A 100 4.40 -9.45 17.70
CA PHE A 100 5.75 -9.02 18.10
C PHE A 100 6.29 -9.73 19.35
N SER A 101 5.44 -10.43 20.11
CA SER A 101 5.83 -11.02 21.40
C SER A 101 7.00 -12.01 21.28
N CYS A 102 6.99 -12.84 20.23
CA CYS A 102 8.06 -13.82 19.98
C CYS A 102 9.41 -13.14 19.71
N ALA A 103 9.42 -12.08 18.90
CA ALA A 103 10.64 -11.34 18.58
C ALA A 103 11.18 -10.55 19.78
N LEU A 104 10.31 -10.06 20.65
CA LEU A 104 10.68 -9.30 21.85
C LEU A 104 11.02 -10.18 23.06
N GLY A 105 10.70 -11.48 23.02
CA GLY A 105 10.91 -12.40 24.13
C GLY A 105 10.01 -12.13 25.34
N THR A 106 8.97 -11.31 25.19
CA THR A 106 7.99 -10.98 26.24
C THR A 106 6.60 -10.85 25.63
N GLN A 107 5.58 -11.15 26.41
CA GLN A 107 4.19 -11.00 25.99
C GLN A 107 3.86 -9.51 25.79
N VAL A 108 3.22 -9.19 24.66
CA VAL A 108 2.61 -7.89 24.39
C VAL A 108 1.11 -8.10 24.15
N THR A 109 0.26 -7.36 24.86
CA THR A 109 -1.22 -7.47 24.84
C THR A 109 -1.88 -6.12 24.82
#